data_AF-A0A357B1X3-F1
#
_entry.id   AF-A0A357B1X3-F1
#
_cell.length_a   1.000
_cell.length_b   1.000
_cell.length_c   1.000
_cell.angle_alpha   90.00
_cell.angle_beta   90.00
_cell.angle_gamma   90.00
#
_symmetry.space_group_name_H-M   'P 1'
#
loop_
_entity.id
_entity.type
_entity.pdbx_description
1 polymer ?
#
loop_
_entity_poly.entity_id
_entity_poly.type
_entity_poly.pdbx_seq_one_letter_code
_entity_poly.pdbx_strand_id
1 'polypeptide(L)'
;MTEDNNERLSGSQVGVDARVADLGTSLKDDFLSLFEMIAQWAEQQASENIHQAQVSANLMVAIAVASVVISMLLGFYIARGIGRPLALLTKVADALAVGDVGIEKTFTKNDRMLLQRKDEVGDLSNALQRLIDTAKAQSAAALQVAAGDLTTVIDVRCDEDLLGKSLAEIVSKQNDLLGSIAAAAEQVALGSGQVSNSSMSLSQGATEQA
;
A
#
# COMPACT_ATOMS: atom_id res chain seq x y z
N MET A 1 -48.13 113.37 -3.80
CA MET A 1 -48.16 112.29 -2.79
C MET A 1 -48.19 110.92 -3.49
N THR A 2 -47.35 110.71 -4.52
CA THR A 2 -47.42 109.52 -5.39
C THR A 2 -46.06 108.99 -5.89
N GLU A 3 -44.94 109.65 -5.62
CA GLU A 3 -43.60 109.15 -6.03
C GLU A 3 -43.03 108.08 -5.08
N ASP A 4 -43.43 108.05 -3.80
CA ASP A 4 -42.86 107.14 -2.77
C ASP A 4 -43.38 105.68 -2.87
N ASN A 5 -44.42 105.42 -3.68
CA ASN A 5 -45.02 104.09 -3.78
C ASN A 5 -44.41 103.22 -4.91
N ASN A 6 -43.81 103.86 -5.92
CA ASN A 6 -43.25 103.14 -7.08
C ASN A 6 -41.85 102.55 -6.80
N GLU A 7 -41.04 103.22 -5.97
CA GLU A 7 -39.74 102.70 -5.52
C GLU A 7 -39.88 101.52 -4.56
N ARG A 8 -40.92 101.50 -3.73
CA ARG A 8 -41.19 100.40 -2.77
C ARG A 8 -41.71 99.12 -3.42
N LEU A 9 -42.42 99.23 -4.55
CA LEU A 9 -42.91 98.07 -5.32
C LEU A 9 -41.82 97.46 -6.22
N SER A 10 -40.93 98.30 -6.77
CA SER A 10 -39.76 97.85 -7.54
C SER A 10 -38.75 97.09 -6.67
N GLY A 11 -38.45 97.57 -5.45
CA GLY A 11 -37.56 96.87 -4.52
C GLY A 11 -38.10 95.51 -4.03
N SER A 12 -39.43 95.34 -3.97
CA SER A 12 -40.09 94.08 -3.59
C SER A 12 -40.06 93.04 -4.73
N GLN A 13 -40.35 93.45 -5.97
CA GLN A 13 -40.27 92.55 -7.14
C GLN A 13 -38.82 92.16 -7.47
N VAL A 14 -37.87 93.10 -7.40
CA VAL A 14 -36.42 92.79 -7.54
C VAL A 14 -35.96 91.84 -6.44
N GLY A 15 -36.50 91.96 -5.22
CA GLY A 15 -36.24 91.03 -4.12
C GLY A 15 -36.86 89.64 -4.30
N VAL A 16 -38.01 89.51 -4.97
CA VAL A 16 -38.66 88.22 -5.27
C VAL A 16 -37.97 87.53 -6.46
N ASP A 17 -37.66 88.26 -7.53
CA ASP A 17 -36.92 87.72 -8.69
C ASP A 17 -35.50 87.30 -8.31
N ALA A 18 -34.83 88.05 -7.43
CA ALA A 18 -33.54 87.65 -6.86
C ALA A 18 -33.65 86.36 -6.03
N ARG A 19 -34.71 86.17 -5.24
CA ARG A 19 -34.93 84.94 -4.45
C ARG A 19 -35.32 83.73 -5.30
N VAL A 20 -36.08 83.93 -6.37
CA VAL A 20 -36.43 82.87 -7.32
C VAL A 20 -35.20 82.46 -8.15
N ALA A 21 -34.37 83.42 -8.55
CA ALA A 21 -33.09 83.14 -9.20
C ALA A 21 -32.13 82.40 -8.28
N ASP A 22 -32.02 82.81 -7.01
CA ASP A 22 -31.18 82.18 -5.97
C ASP A 22 -31.63 80.74 -5.62
N LEU A 23 -32.95 80.52 -5.55
CA LEU A 23 -33.52 79.18 -5.39
C LEU A 23 -33.24 78.30 -6.62
N GLY A 24 -33.34 78.87 -7.83
CA GLY A 24 -33.04 78.17 -9.07
C GLY A 24 -31.56 77.79 -9.20
N THR A 25 -30.64 78.65 -8.78
CA THR A 25 -29.20 78.34 -8.73
C THR A 25 -28.90 77.29 -7.67
N SER A 26 -29.49 77.40 -6.48
CA SER A 26 -29.32 76.41 -5.40
C SER A 26 -29.82 75.02 -5.83
N LEU A 27 -31.01 74.94 -6.45
CA LEU A 27 -31.56 73.67 -6.95
C LEU A 27 -30.69 73.06 -8.06
N LYS A 28 -30.15 73.90 -8.95
CA LYS A 28 -29.23 73.44 -10.00
C LYS A 28 -27.94 72.90 -9.40
N ASP A 29 -27.37 73.60 -8.41
CA ASP A 29 -26.13 73.20 -7.75
C ASP A 29 -26.32 71.91 -6.94
N ASP A 30 -27.45 71.78 -6.23
CA ASP A 30 -27.84 70.55 -5.55
C ASP A 30 -27.98 69.38 -6.54
N PHE A 31 -28.63 69.60 -7.70
CA PHE A 31 -28.80 68.56 -8.71
C PHE A 31 -27.46 68.14 -9.35
N LEU A 32 -26.58 69.09 -9.62
CA LEU A 32 -25.23 68.81 -10.11
C LEU A 32 -24.41 68.03 -9.08
N SER A 33 -24.50 68.41 -7.80
CA SER A 33 -23.82 67.69 -6.72
C SER A 33 -24.30 66.24 -6.59
N LEU A 34 -25.61 65.99 -6.75
CA LEU A 34 -26.16 64.63 -6.74
C LEU A 34 -25.68 63.81 -7.94
N PHE A 35 -25.63 64.42 -9.13
CA PHE A 35 -25.14 63.74 -10.33
C PHE A 35 -23.66 63.37 -10.19
N GLU A 36 -22.85 64.29 -9.66
CA GLU A 36 -21.43 64.07 -9.41
C GLU A 36 -21.20 62.99 -8.34
N MET A 37 -21.99 63.01 -7.26
CA MET A 37 -21.95 61.99 -6.21
C MET A 37 -22.32 60.59 -6.74
N ILE A 38 -23.34 60.48 -7.60
CA ILE A 38 -23.72 59.22 -8.24
C ILE A 38 -22.63 58.72 -9.19
N ALA A 39 -22.02 59.61 -9.98
CA ALA A 39 -20.93 59.26 -10.88
C ALA A 39 -19.70 58.76 -10.12
N GLN A 40 -19.31 59.46 -9.05
CA GLN A 40 -18.20 59.04 -8.17
C GLN A 40 -18.48 57.72 -7.48
N TRP A 41 -19.70 57.51 -6.97
CA TRP A 41 -20.06 56.26 -6.29
C TRP A 41 -20.12 55.07 -7.26
N ALA A 42 -20.59 55.29 -8.49
CA ALA A 42 -20.55 54.27 -9.54
C ALA A 42 -19.12 53.87 -9.92
N GLU A 43 -18.20 54.84 -10.03
CA GLU A 43 -16.78 54.57 -10.30
C GLU A 43 -16.10 53.85 -9.12
N GLN A 44 -16.36 54.29 -7.89
CA GLN A 44 -15.86 53.63 -6.69
C GLN A 44 -16.37 52.19 -6.59
N GLN A 45 -17.68 51.98 -6.77
CA GLN A 45 -18.29 50.65 -6.72
C GLN A 45 -17.75 49.74 -7.83
N ALA A 46 -17.52 50.26 -9.04
CA ALA A 46 -16.91 49.50 -10.12
C ALA A 46 -15.47 49.07 -9.76
N SER A 47 -14.67 49.96 -9.19
CA SER A 47 -13.30 49.67 -8.76
C SER A 47 -13.24 48.62 -7.65
N GLU A 48 -14.16 48.71 -6.69
CA GLU A 48 -14.24 47.78 -5.55
C GLU A 48 -14.73 46.40 -6.01
N ASN A 49 -15.71 46.35 -6.91
CA ASN A 49 -16.16 45.11 -7.54
C ASN A 49 -15.02 44.42 -8.32
N ILE A 50 -14.20 45.19 -9.06
CA ILE A 50 -13.04 44.65 -9.78
C ILE A 50 -12.00 44.09 -8.80
N HIS A 51 -11.69 44.83 -7.73
CA HIS A 51 -10.73 44.38 -6.72
C HIS A 51 -11.22 43.12 -6.00
N GLN A 52 -12.49 43.09 -5.58
CA GLN A 52 -13.09 41.92 -4.96
C GLN A 52 -13.09 40.72 -5.92
N ALA A 53 -13.47 40.90 -7.19
CA ALA A 53 -13.42 39.85 -8.19
C ALA A 53 -12.00 39.31 -8.38
N GLN A 54 -10.98 40.17 -8.40
CA GLN A 54 -9.58 39.76 -8.53
C GLN A 54 -9.09 38.98 -7.30
N VAL A 55 -9.45 39.43 -6.09
CA VAL A 55 -9.12 38.73 -4.85
C VAL A 55 -9.79 37.36 -4.81
N SER A 56 -11.07 37.26 -5.17
CA SER A 56 -11.79 35.99 -5.26
C SER A 56 -11.19 35.05 -6.32
N ALA A 57 -10.84 35.58 -7.50
CA ALA A 57 -10.20 34.80 -8.56
C ALA A 57 -8.85 34.23 -8.11
N ASN A 58 -8.01 35.06 -7.50
CA ASN A 58 -6.71 34.63 -6.97
C ASN A 58 -6.86 33.58 -5.86
N LEU A 59 -7.85 33.73 -4.97
CA LEU A 59 -8.13 32.76 -3.92
C LEU A 59 -8.59 31.41 -4.48
N MET A 60 -9.46 31.39 -5.49
CA MET A 60 -9.87 30.16 -6.17
C MET A 60 -8.69 29.45 -6.83
N VAL A 61 -7.83 30.19 -7.53
CA VAL A 61 -6.61 29.64 -8.13
C VAL A 61 -5.67 29.09 -7.07
N ALA A 62 -5.48 29.82 -5.96
CA ALA A 62 -4.63 29.36 -4.86
C ALA A 62 -5.13 28.05 -4.25
N ILE A 63 -6.44 27.91 -4.03
CA ILE A 63 -7.06 26.68 -3.52
C ILE A 63 -6.90 25.53 -4.52
N ALA A 64 -7.11 25.79 -5.82
CA ALA A 64 -6.95 24.80 -6.88
C ALA A 64 -5.50 24.30 -6.98
N VAL A 65 -4.52 25.19 -6.87
CA VAL A 65 -3.10 24.81 -6.85
C VAL A 65 -2.77 24.03 -5.57
N ALA A 66 -3.23 24.50 -4.41
CA ALA A 66 -2.99 23.83 -3.14
C ALA A 66 -3.54 22.40 -3.11
N SER A 67 -4.74 22.16 -3.64
CA SER A 67 -5.33 20.82 -3.70
C SER A 67 -4.52 19.87 -4.59
N VAL A 68 -4.07 20.33 -5.76
CA VAL A 68 -3.21 19.54 -6.66
C VAL A 68 -1.89 19.17 -5.96
N VAL A 69 -1.26 20.11 -5.28
CA VAL A 69 -0.02 19.87 -4.54
C VAL A 69 -0.25 18.85 -3.42
N ILE A 70 -1.31 19.00 -2.64
CA ILE A 70 -1.66 18.04 -1.57
C ILE A 70 -1.91 16.65 -2.15
N SER A 71 -2.66 16.54 -3.26
CA SER A 71 -2.92 15.27 -3.94
C SER A 71 -1.64 14.60 -4.43
N MET A 72 -0.69 15.35 -5.01
CA MET A 72 0.60 14.81 -5.42
C MET A 72 1.42 14.31 -4.23
N LEU A 73 1.47 15.07 -3.14
CA LEU A 73 2.17 14.68 -1.92
C LEU A 73 1.58 13.42 -1.29
N LEU A 74 0.24 13.35 -1.16
CA LEU A 74 -0.44 12.17 -0.66
C LEU A 74 -0.20 10.95 -1.56
N GLY A 75 -0.31 11.12 -2.88
CA GLY A 75 -0.06 10.06 -3.84
C GLY A 75 1.36 9.49 -3.72
N PHE A 76 2.36 10.37 -3.61
CA PHE A 76 3.75 9.96 -3.39
C PHE A 76 3.94 9.25 -2.05
N TYR A 77 3.31 9.75 -0.98
CA TYR A 77 3.36 9.15 0.35
C TYR A 77 2.77 7.75 0.37
N ILE A 78 1.58 7.55 -0.21
CA ILE A 78 0.91 6.25 -0.29
C ILE A 78 1.70 5.27 -1.18
N ALA A 79 2.15 5.71 -2.36
CA ALA A 79 2.92 4.87 -3.27
C ALA A 79 4.22 4.36 -2.61
N ARG A 80 4.90 5.21 -1.84
CA ARG A 80 6.12 4.86 -1.14
C ARG A 80 5.86 4.07 0.16
N GLY A 81 4.81 4.43 0.88
CA GLY A 81 4.45 3.85 2.17
C GLY A 81 3.74 2.50 2.07
N ILE A 82 3.01 2.22 1.00
CA ILE A 82 2.26 0.96 0.84
C ILE A 82 2.73 0.21 -0.42
N GLY A 83 2.82 0.90 -1.55
CA GLY A 83 3.10 0.26 -2.84
C GLY A 83 4.45 -0.45 -2.88
N ARG A 84 5.51 0.16 -2.34
CA ARG A 84 6.86 -0.44 -2.33
C ARG A 84 6.96 -1.70 -1.45
N PRO A 85 6.54 -1.69 -0.17
CA PRO A 85 6.50 -2.90 0.65
C PRO A 85 5.67 -4.03 0.03
N LEU A 86 4.49 -3.73 -0.53
CA LEU A 86 3.67 -4.74 -1.18
C LEU A 86 4.38 -5.36 -2.38
N ALA A 87 5.03 -4.55 -3.22
CA ALA A 87 5.82 -5.06 -4.34
C ALA A 87 6.98 -5.96 -3.89
N LEU A 88 7.60 -5.69 -2.74
CA LEU A 88 8.62 -6.57 -2.16
C LEU A 88 8.00 -7.89 -1.69
N LEU A 89 6.86 -7.86 -1.00
CA LEU A 89 6.15 -9.05 -0.57
C LEU A 89 5.70 -9.92 -1.76
N THR A 90 5.25 -9.30 -2.85
CA THR A 90 4.94 -10.02 -4.09
C THR A 90 6.17 -10.74 -4.64
N LYS A 91 7.34 -10.08 -4.68
CA LYS A 91 8.58 -10.75 -5.11
C LYS A 91 8.96 -11.93 -4.22
N VAL A 92 8.75 -11.82 -2.92
CA VAL A 92 8.97 -12.94 -1.98
C VAL A 92 8.02 -14.09 -2.29
N ALA A 93 6.74 -13.79 -2.50
CA ALA A 93 5.73 -14.79 -2.83
C ALA A 93 6.02 -15.47 -4.18
N ASP A 94 6.43 -14.73 -5.20
CA ASP A 94 6.80 -15.27 -6.51
C ASP A 94 8.00 -16.22 -6.41
N ALA A 95 9.00 -15.86 -5.59
CA ALA A 95 10.16 -16.71 -5.33
C ALA A 95 9.78 -17.98 -4.56
N LEU A 96 8.93 -17.85 -3.52
CA LEU A 96 8.41 -18.97 -2.77
C LEU A 96 7.61 -19.93 -3.67
N ALA A 97 6.85 -19.39 -4.63
CA ALA A 97 6.06 -20.18 -5.57
C ALA A 97 6.92 -21.09 -6.47
N VAL A 98 8.17 -20.72 -6.75
CA VAL A 98 9.14 -21.55 -7.49
C VAL A 98 10.07 -22.35 -6.56
N GLY A 99 9.86 -22.30 -5.25
CA GLY A 99 10.64 -23.03 -4.25
C GLY A 99 11.92 -22.31 -3.78
N ASP A 100 12.15 -21.06 -4.19
CA ASP A 100 13.26 -20.25 -3.67
C ASP A 100 12.90 -19.65 -2.30
N VAL A 101 13.16 -20.43 -1.26
CA VAL A 101 13.00 -20.01 0.14
C VAL A 101 14.16 -19.15 0.66
N GLY A 102 15.15 -18.84 -0.19
CA GLY A 102 16.38 -18.11 0.17
C GLY A 102 16.37 -16.63 -0.20
N ILE A 103 15.35 -16.14 -0.90
CA ILE A 103 15.34 -14.80 -1.51
C ILE A 103 15.54 -13.66 -0.51
N GLU A 104 15.12 -13.82 0.75
CA GLU A 104 15.27 -12.82 1.81
C GLU A 104 16.74 -12.37 2.00
N LYS A 105 17.71 -13.25 1.71
CA LYS A 105 19.14 -12.95 1.80
C LYS A 105 19.60 -11.91 0.78
N THR A 106 18.87 -11.75 -0.32
CA THR A 106 19.18 -10.78 -1.39
C THR A 106 18.74 -9.36 -1.05
N PHE A 107 17.95 -9.19 0.02
CA PHE A 107 17.38 -7.91 0.38
C PHE A 107 18.37 -6.96 1.06
N THR A 108 18.24 -5.69 0.73
CA THR A 108 19.02 -4.61 1.33
C THR A 108 18.51 -4.35 2.76
N LYS A 109 19.31 -3.65 3.59
CA LYS A 109 18.85 -3.20 4.92
C LYS A 109 17.53 -2.41 4.86
N ASN A 110 17.35 -1.57 3.85
CA ASN A 110 16.13 -0.78 3.66
C ASN A 110 14.92 -1.68 3.37
N ASP A 111 15.08 -2.70 2.54
CA ASP A 111 14.00 -3.63 2.20
C ASP A 111 13.55 -4.41 3.44
N ARG A 112 14.50 -4.89 4.25
CA ARG A 112 14.19 -5.53 5.54
C ARG A 112 13.44 -4.61 6.50
N MET A 113 13.79 -3.33 6.56
CA MET A 113 13.07 -2.36 7.39
C MET A 113 11.63 -2.15 6.91
N LEU A 114 11.37 -2.21 5.61
CA LEU A 114 10.01 -2.12 5.05
C LEU A 114 9.16 -3.35 5.37
N LEU A 115 9.78 -4.51 5.58
CA LEU A 115 9.13 -5.77 5.96
C LEU A 115 8.88 -5.88 7.47
N GLN A 116 9.74 -5.27 8.30
CA GLN A 116 9.62 -5.30 9.78
C GLN A 116 8.76 -4.17 10.37
N ARG A 117 7.71 -3.78 9.65
CA ARG A 117 6.79 -2.73 10.11
C ARG A 117 5.83 -3.26 11.17
N LYS A 118 5.18 -2.33 11.89
CA LYS A 118 4.21 -2.61 12.95
C LYS A 118 2.78 -2.23 12.56
N ASP A 119 2.48 -2.32 11.27
CA ASP A 119 1.17 -2.07 10.67
C ASP A 119 0.71 -3.31 9.91
N GLU A 120 -0.42 -3.22 9.22
CA GLU A 120 -1.05 -4.34 8.50
C GLU A 120 -0.12 -4.93 7.43
N VAL A 121 0.75 -4.11 6.84
CA VAL A 121 1.77 -4.57 5.89
C VAL A 121 2.84 -5.39 6.60
N GLY A 122 3.23 -4.98 7.80
CA GLY A 122 4.10 -5.76 8.69
C GLY A 122 3.47 -7.07 9.13
N ASP A 123 2.19 -7.08 9.49
CA ASP A 123 1.47 -8.30 9.85
C ASP A 123 1.42 -9.29 8.68
N LEU A 124 1.17 -8.80 7.46
CA LEU A 124 1.26 -9.62 6.25
C LEU A 124 2.67 -10.17 6.02
N SER A 125 3.70 -9.35 6.23
CA SER A 125 5.09 -9.80 6.13
C SER A 125 5.41 -10.90 7.14
N ASN A 126 4.92 -10.78 8.37
CA ASN A 126 5.12 -11.79 9.41
C ASN A 126 4.41 -13.10 9.07
N ALA A 127 3.19 -13.04 8.53
CA ALA A 127 2.48 -14.22 8.07
C ALA A 127 3.22 -14.91 6.91
N LEU A 128 3.73 -14.13 5.95
CA LEU A 128 4.52 -14.66 4.84
C LEU A 128 5.84 -15.28 5.32
N GLN A 129 6.49 -14.69 6.32
CA GLN A 129 7.71 -15.27 6.92
C GLN A 129 7.43 -16.64 7.53
N ARG A 130 6.32 -16.81 8.26
CA ARG A 130 5.93 -18.12 8.82
C ARG A 130 5.69 -19.16 7.73
N LEU A 131 5.13 -18.77 6.59
CA LEU A 131 4.98 -19.65 5.43
C LEU A 131 6.34 -20.05 4.83
N ILE A 132 7.28 -19.10 4.70
CA ILE A 132 8.65 -19.39 4.24
C ILE A 132 9.34 -20.36 5.19
N ASP A 133 9.23 -20.14 6.50
CA ASP A 133 9.86 -21.01 7.51
C ASP A 133 9.24 -22.42 7.48
N THR A 134 7.94 -22.51 7.24
CA THR A 134 7.21 -23.78 7.05
C THR A 134 7.73 -24.52 5.81
N ALA A 135 7.88 -23.81 4.69
CA ALA A 135 8.42 -24.37 3.45
C ALA A 135 9.89 -24.80 3.59
N LYS A 136 10.72 -24.03 4.31
CA LYS A 136 12.10 -24.41 4.64
C LYS A 136 12.16 -25.69 5.46
N ALA A 137 11.32 -25.81 6.50
CA ALA A 137 11.26 -27.01 7.33
C ALA A 137 10.84 -28.24 6.51
N GLN A 138 9.83 -28.10 5.63
CA GLN A 138 9.40 -29.17 4.73
C GLN A 138 10.50 -29.57 3.74
N SER A 139 11.18 -28.60 3.14
CA SER A 139 12.31 -28.86 2.24
C SER A 139 13.47 -29.55 2.95
N ALA A 140 13.78 -29.15 4.19
CA ALA A 140 14.83 -29.79 4.98
C ALA A 140 14.47 -31.24 5.33
N ALA A 141 13.22 -31.50 5.72
CA ALA A 141 12.73 -32.85 5.99
C ALA A 141 12.81 -33.73 4.72
N ALA A 142 12.36 -33.21 3.57
CA ALA A 142 12.46 -33.92 2.30
C ALA A 142 13.92 -34.23 1.90
N LEU A 143 14.86 -33.31 2.17
CA LEU A 143 16.29 -33.54 1.93
C LEU A 143 16.87 -34.65 2.82
N GLN A 144 16.43 -34.76 4.08
CA GLN A 144 16.85 -35.87 4.96
C GLN A 144 16.36 -37.21 4.43
N VAL A 145 15.08 -37.29 4.05
CA VAL A 145 14.51 -38.50 3.43
C VAL A 145 15.25 -38.85 2.14
N ALA A 146 15.54 -37.86 1.29
CA ALA A 146 16.30 -38.06 0.05
C ALA A 146 17.74 -38.51 0.29
N ALA A 147 18.36 -38.10 1.41
CA ALA A 147 19.68 -38.56 1.84
C ALA A 147 19.66 -39.99 2.42
N GLY A 148 18.49 -40.62 2.52
CA GLY A 148 18.32 -41.97 3.09
C GLY A 148 18.30 -41.99 4.61
N ASP A 149 18.21 -40.83 5.27
CA ASP A 149 17.97 -40.78 6.71
C ASP A 149 16.48 -41.03 6.99
N LEU A 150 16.16 -42.29 7.24
CA LEU A 150 14.82 -42.75 7.59
C LEU A 150 14.60 -42.85 9.10
N THR A 151 15.55 -42.35 9.89
CA THR A 151 15.42 -42.24 11.36
C THR A 151 14.81 -40.91 11.78
N THR A 152 14.69 -39.97 10.83
CA THR A 152 14.09 -38.66 11.08
C THR A 152 12.61 -38.76 11.40
N VAL A 153 12.18 -37.97 12.39
CA VAL A 153 10.77 -37.84 12.78
C VAL A 153 10.20 -36.64 12.06
N ILE A 154 9.23 -36.90 11.16
CA ILE A 154 8.51 -35.85 10.44
C ILE A 154 7.43 -35.29 11.37
N ASP A 155 7.59 -34.02 11.77
CA ASP A 155 6.60 -33.31 12.57
C ASP A 155 5.38 -32.90 11.73
N VAL A 156 4.21 -33.44 12.05
CA VAL A 156 2.94 -33.13 11.40
C VAL A 156 2.27 -31.99 12.16
N ARG A 157 2.21 -30.81 11.54
CA ARG A 157 1.85 -29.57 12.24
C ARG A 157 0.37 -29.44 12.56
N CYS A 158 -0.51 -30.00 11.72
CA CYS A 158 -1.95 -30.01 11.92
C CYS A 158 -2.60 -31.16 11.15
N ASP A 159 -3.89 -31.36 11.36
CA ASP A 159 -4.65 -32.42 10.70
C ASP A 159 -4.74 -32.23 9.18
N GLU A 160 -4.55 -31.01 8.70
CA GLU A 160 -4.57 -30.66 7.27
C GLU A 160 -3.17 -30.61 6.64
N ASP A 161 -2.10 -30.93 7.38
CA ASP A 161 -0.72 -30.95 6.86
C ASP A 161 -0.49 -32.17 5.97
N LEU A 162 -1.06 -32.14 4.75
CA LEU A 162 -0.96 -33.21 3.77
C LEU A 162 0.49 -33.57 3.45
N LEU A 163 1.36 -32.57 3.27
CA LEU A 163 2.76 -32.82 2.92
C LEU A 163 3.52 -33.48 4.08
N GLY A 164 3.33 -32.99 5.32
CA GLY A 164 3.91 -33.61 6.51
C GLY A 164 3.45 -35.06 6.66
N LYS A 165 2.15 -35.33 6.50
CA LYS A 165 1.59 -36.68 6.55
C LYS A 165 2.18 -37.60 5.48
N SER A 166 2.26 -37.13 4.23
CA SER A 166 2.85 -37.90 3.14
C SER A 166 4.34 -38.18 3.34
N LEU A 167 5.12 -37.22 3.85
CA LEU A 167 6.53 -37.44 4.16
C LEU A 167 6.71 -38.47 5.29
N ALA A 168 5.90 -38.39 6.35
CA ALA A 168 5.90 -39.37 7.43
C ALA A 168 5.57 -40.78 6.92
N GLU A 169 4.58 -40.90 6.03
CA GLU A 169 4.20 -42.17 5.41
C GLU A 169 5.33 -42.73 4.54
N ILE A 170 6.01 -41.89 3.74
CA ILE A 170 7.17 -42.30 2.93
C ILE A 170 8.27 -42.88 3.84
N VAL A 171 8.58 -42.22 4.95
CA VAL A 171 9.60 -42.71 5.90
C VAL A 171 9.20 -44.05 6.50
N SER A 172 7.94 -44.19 6.93
CA SER A 172 7.42 -45.45 7.48
C SER A 172 7.51 -46.59 6.47
N LYS A 173 7.05 -46.36 5.24
CA LYS A 173 7.06 -47.39 4.19
C LYS A 173 8.47 -47.79 3.78
N GLN A 174 9.41 -46.86 3.71
CA GLN A 174 10.80 -47.21 3.42
C GLN A 174 11.44 -48.03 4.54
N ASN A 175 11.16 -47.72 5.82
CA ASN A 175 11.62 -48.55 6.93
C ASN A 175 11.06 -49.98 6.86
N ASP A 176 9.77 -50.15 6.56
CA ASP A 176 9.13 -51.46 6.40
C ASP A 176 9.80 -52.28 5.25
N LEU A 177 10.07 -51.60 4.13
CA LEU A 177 10.72 -52.21 2.97
C LEU A 177 12.16 -52.65 3.30
N LEU A 178 12.94 -51.80 3.97
CA LEU A 178 14.30 -52.15 4.39
C LEU A 178 14.32 -53.30 5.41
N GLY A 179 13.36 -53.33 6.35
CA GLY A 179 13.19 -54.45 7.28
C GLY A 179 12.88 -55.77 6.54
N SER A 180 12.03 -55.71 5.52
CA SER A 180 11.71 -56.87 4.68
C SER A 180 12.92 -57.37 3.87
N ILE A 181 13.73 -56.44 3.34
CA ILE A 181 14.98 -56.78 2.63
C ILE A 181 15.98 -57.43 3.59
N ALA A 182 16.13 -56.90 4.80
CA ALA A 182 17.03 -57.46 5.80
C ALA A 182 16.63 -58.90 6.17
N ALA A 183 15.33 -59.14 6.40
CA ALA A 183 14.81 -60.47 6.69
C ALA A 183 15.03 -61.46 5.51
N ALA A 184 14.81 -61.02 4.27
CA ALA A 184 15.07 -61.84 3.09
C ALA A 184 16.57 -62.15 2.92
N ALA A 185 17.45 -61.19 3.18
CA ALA A 185 18.90 -61.39 3.14
C ALA A 185 19.37 -62.39 4.21
N GLU A 186 18.80 -62.33 5.41
CA GLU A 186 19.06 -63.30 6.47
C GLU A 186 18.62 -64.72 6.07
N GLN A 187 17.44 -64.87 5.46
CA GLN A 187 16.98 -66.16 4.94
C GLN A 187 17.91 -66.71 3.86
N VAL A 188 18.41 -65.87 2.95
CA VAL A 188 19.39 -66.26 1.92
C VAL A 188 20.72 -66.67 2.55
N ALA A 189 21.19 -65.95 3.58
CA ALA A 189 22.42 -66.28 4.30
C ALA A 189 22.31 -67.63 5.02
N LEU A 190 21.20 -67.86 5.73
CA LEU A 190 20.91 -69.14 6.40
C LEU A 190 20.83 -70.29 5.38
N GLY A 191 20.11 -70.09 4.28
CA GLY A 191 19.99 -71.08 3.20
C GLY A 191 21.33 -71.40 2.55
N SER A 192 22.16 -70.39 2.29
CA SER A 192 23.51 -70.56 1.73
C SER A 192 24.43 -71.33 2.68
N GLY A 193 24.36 -71.04 3.99
CA GLY A 193 25.09 -71.78 5.02
C GLY A 193 24.67 -73.26 5.09
N GLN A 194 23.38 -73.54 5.02
CA GLN A 194 22.87 -74.92 5.00
C GLN A 194 23.34 -75.68 3.75
N VAL A 195 23.22 -75.08 2.55
CA VAL A 195 23.67 -75.70 1.29
C VAL A 195 25.18 -75.96 1.32
N SER A 196 25.98 -75.02 1.85
CA SER A 196 27.42 -75.19 2.03
C SER A 196 27.74 -76.38 2.94
N ASN A 197 27.06 -76.49 4.07
CA ASN A 197 27.24 -77.61 5.00
C ASN A 197 26.86 -78.96 4.37
N SER A 198 25.73 -79.02 3.65
CA SER A 198 25.33 -80.23 2.92
C SER A 198 26.33 -80.61 1.84
N SER A 199 26.88 -79.63 1.11
CA SER A 199 27.89 -79.85 0.07
C SER A 199 29.22 -80.36 0.66
N MET A 200 29.65 -79.83 1.82
CA MET A 200 30.83 -80.35 2.52
C MET A 200 30.62 -81.79 2.99
N SER A 201 29.47 -82.09 3.60
CA SER A 201 29.15 -83.45 4.06
C SER A 201 29.08 -84.44 2.88
N LEU A 202 28.48 -84.04 1.76
CA LEU A 202 28.44 -84.85 0.54
C LEU A 202 29.83 -85.08 -0.05
N SER A 203 30.66 -84.03 -0.12
CA SER A 203 32.05 -84.12 -0.60
C SER A 203 32.88 -85.08 0.26
N GLN A 204 32.71 -85.01 1.59
CA GLN A 204 33.40 -85.90 2.51
C GLN A 204 32.93 -87.36 2.36
N GLY A 205 31.62 -87.61 2.27
CA GLY A 205 31.09 -88.94 2.02
C GLY A 205 31.51 -89.53 0.66
N ALA A 206 31.58 -88.71 -0.39
CA ALA A 206 32.08 -89.14 -1.69
C ALA A 206 33.58 -89.49 -1.66
N THR A 207 34.37 -88.77 -0.85
CA THR A 207 35.79 -89.07 -0.64
C THR A 207 35.99 -90.39 0.09
N GLU A 208 35.13 -90.71 1.06
CA GLU A 208 35.17 -91.99 1.77
C GLU A 208 34.73 -93.20 0.92
N GLN A 209 33.97 -92.97 -0.16
CA GLN A 209 33.47 -94.02 -1.06
C GLN A 209 34.35 -94.27 -2.30
N ALA A 210 35.33 -93.41 -2.58
CA ALA A 210 36.27 -93.53 -3.71
C ALA A 210 37.47 -94.42 -3.37
#